data_AF-A0A2G5CTF8-F1
#
_entry.id   AF-A0A2G5CTF8-F1
#
_cell.length_a   1.000
_cell.length_b   1.000
_cell.length_c   1.000
_cell.angle_alpha   90.00
_cell.angle_beta   90.00
_cell.angle_gamma   90.00
#
_symmetry.space_group_name_H-M   'P 1'
#
loop_
_entity.id
_entity.type
_entity.pdbx_description
1 polymer ?
#
loop_
_entity_poly.entity_id
_entity_poly.type
_entity_poly.pdbx_seq_one_letter_code
_entity_poly.pdbx_strand_id
1 'polypeptide(L)'
;MATSCDMPDDVIFNILLWLPVVSLLRFKSVCKSWCSLIGSSGFITQHLHHRSLASKDNDTIIAFDSEQSKNDPCTSFSFSLHSGDKFEMCGIFDLPVSYDTERSFEGLAKIIASCNGIICLYLHEGNIILWNPAIKQHKVLPQSTVTVPENEQDVRISHGFGFDAERNHYKVVRVVSQDAFDPPKCRAEVYNLSNDTWRSIDAPFSYSILYFDPNVPYQNRIYCWLGWVSKDIDLPSILTFDFTSEVFGTLSLPDELSGHRCCLDLSILRGNIACIHWNGRSSELHDWHFKIWVLTEYGVKESWTMLYTIRLLYHSLVLPRKFFTSGKFFVVLEDKKCLCDPLECVCNNQYKMALCDCLTYEVSFLPIQMSKSVPDNLKIVVYNESLVSIKNANSEANRPACEV
;
A
#
# COMPACT_ATOMS: atom_id res chain seq x y z
N MET A 1 -37.63 14.39 -41.19
CA MET A 1 -37.31 13.51 -40.05
C MET A 1 -35.90 13.01 -40.27
N ALA A 2 -34.91 13.61 -39.60
CA ALA A 2 -33.55 13.10 -39.62
C ALA A 2 -33.50 11.96 -38.59
N THR A 3 -33.31 10.73 -39.07
CA THR A 3 -33.00 9.57 -38.22
C THR A 3 -31.68 9.87 -37.51
N SER A 4 -31.70 9.93 -36.17
CA SER A 4 -30.46 9.98 -35.40
C SER A 4 -29.61 8.78 -35.77
N CYS A 5 -28.34 9.04 -36.07
CA CYS A 5 -27.35 8.00 -36.25
C CYS A 5 -27.03 7.47 -34.86
N ASP A 6 -27.89 6.59 -34.32
CA ASP A 6 -27.70 6.02 -33.00
C ASP A 6 -26.54 5.02 -33.09
N MET A 7 -25.42 5.41 -32.48
CA MET A 7 -24.25 4.56 -32.33
C MET A 7 -24.63 3.31 -31.50
N PRO A 8 -24.25 2.09 -31.91
CA PRO A 8 -24.55 0.88 -31.15
C PRO A 8 -24.06 0.94 -29.70
N ASP A 9 -24.85 0.41 -28.76
CA ASP A 9 -24.56 0.46 -27.32
C ASP A 9 -23.22 -0.19 -26.95
N ASP A 10 -22.82 -1.24 -27.67
CA ASP A 10 -21.53 -1.92 -27.51
C ASP A 10 -20.35 -1.03 -27.93
N VAL A 11 -20.53 -0.20 -28.96
CA VAL A 11 -19.51 0.77 -29.37
C VAL A 11 -19.39 1.88 -28.34
N ILE A 12 -20.51 2.40 -27.82
CA ILE A 12 -20.50 3.39 -26.72
C ILE A 12 -19.82 2.80 -25.48
N PHE A 13 -20.21 1.57 -25.10
CA PHE A 13 -19.63 0.87 -23.96
C PHE A 13 -18.11 0.76 -24.08
N ASN A 14 -17.63 0.30 -25.23
CA ASN A 14 -16.20 0.21 -25.51
C ASN A 14 -15.54 1.58 -25.45
N ILE A 15 -16.07 2.61 -26.09
CA ILE A 15 -15.51 3.98 -26.03
C ILE A 15 -15.38 4.44 -24.57
N LEU A 16 -16.43 4.28 -23.76
CA LEU A 16 -16.41 4.67 -22.35
C LEU A 16 -15.38 3.85 -21.54
N LEU A 17 -15.18 2.57 -21.84
CA LEU A 17 -14.16 1.74 -21.16
C LEU A 17 -12.73 2.28 -21.30
N TRP A 18 -12.42 3.00 -22.39
CA TRP A 18 -11.09 3.58 -22.62
C TRP A 18 -10.87 4.92 -21.90
N LEU A 19 -11.92 5.52 -21.34
CA LEU A 19 -11.82 6.86 -20.76
C LEU A 19 -11.26 6.84 -19.32
N PRO A 20 -10.50 7.88 -18.93
CA PRO A 20 -10.13 8.10 -17.53
C PRO A 20 -11.35 8.28 -16.61
N VAL A 21 -11.20 7.98 -15.33
CA VAL A 21 -12.30 8.06 -14.35
C VAL A 21 -12.86 9.49 -14.27
N VAL A 22 -12.00 10.51 -14.29
CA VAL A 22 -12.42 11.91 -14.26
C VAL A 22 -13.34 12.27 -15.44
N SER A 23 -13.05 11.76 -16.64
CA SER A 23 -13.90 11.96 -17.82
C SER A 23 -15.23 11.25 -17.66
N LEU A 24 -15.21 10.00 -17.18
CA LEU A 24 -16.43 9.21 -16.94
C LEU A 24 -17.35 9.86 -15.91
N LEU A 25 -16.80 10.46 -14.85
CA LEU A 25 -17.57 11.21 -13.86
C LEU A 25 -18.28 12.42 -14.48
N ARG A 26 -17.63 13.14 -15.40
CA ARG A 26 -18.27 14.23 -16.16
C ARG A 26 -19.33 13.69 -17.11
N PHE A 27 -19.10 12.54 -17.73
CA PHE A 27 -20.02 11.96 -18.71
C PHE A 27 -21.31 11.40 -18.09
N LYS A 28 -21.34 11.19 -16.77
CA LYS A 28 -22.59 10.90 -16.06
C LYS A 28 -23.65 12.00 -16.22
N SER A 29 -23.27 13.26 -16.47
CA SER A 29 -24.23 14.35 -16.67
C SER A 29 -24.72 14.51 -18.12
N VAL A 30 -24.23 13.70 -19.07
CA VAL A 30 -24.61 13.82 -20.49
C VAL A 30 -26.02 13.30 -20.73
N CYS A 31 -26.33 12.08 -20.25
CA CYS A 31 -27.66 11.51 -20.34
C CYS A 31 -27.88 10.42 -19.28
N LYS A 32 -29.15 10.07 -19.04
CA LYS A 32 -29.54 9.03 -18.05
C LYS A 32 -28.98 7.65 -18.39
N SER A 33 -28.92 7.31 -19.68
CA SER A 33 -28.35 6.03 -20.14
C SER A 33 -26.88 5.89 -19.74
N TRP A 34 -26.07 6.92 -20.04
CA TRP A 34 -24.65 6.93 -19.67
C TRP A 34 -24.45 6.99 -18.15
N CYS A 35 -25.26 7.79 -17.44
CA CYS A 35 -25.23 7.83 -15.97
C CYS A 35 -25.46 6.42 -15.37
N SER A 36 -26.48 5.71 -15.87
CA SER A 36 -26.81 4.35 -15.44
C SER A 36 -25.73 3.35 -15.82
N LEU A 37 -25.20 3.44 -17.05
CA LEU A 37 -24.18 2.52 -17.53
C LEU A 37 -22.89 2.65 -16.73
N ILE A 38 -22.37 3.87 -16.59
CA ILE A 38 -21.13 4.16 -15.85
C ILE A 38 -21.28 3.84 -14.35
N GLY A 39 -22.50 3.95 -13.82
CA GLY A 39 -22.82 3.58 -12.44
C GLY A 39 -23.04 2.08 -12.19
N SER A 40 -23.15 1.27 -13.25
CA SER A 40 -23.43 -0.17 -13.11
C SER A 40 -22.20 -0.93 -12.61
N SER A 41 -22.43 -1.95 -11.76
CA SER A 41 -21.34 -2.82 -11.26
C SER A 41 -20.57 -3.50 -12.39
N GLY A 42 -21.28 -3.97 -13.42
CA GLY A 42 -20.67 -4.59 -14.60
C GLY A 42 -19.68 -3.67 -15.33
N PHE A 43 -20.08 -2.41 -15.58
CA PHE A 43 -19.18 -1.44 -16.20
C PHE A 43 -17.97 -1.13 -15.30
N ILE A 44 -18.20 -0.91 -13.99
CA ILE A 44 -17.13 -0.60 -13.04
C ILE A 44 -16.09 -1.73 -12.98
N THR A 45 -16.53 -2.98 -12.91
CA THR A 45 -15.64 -4.16 -12.89
C THR A 45 -14.86 -4.29 -14.20
N GLN A 46 -15.50 -4.11 -15.35
CA GLN A 46 -14.82 -4.19 -16.64
C GLN A 46 -13.85 -3.04 -16.87
N HIS A 47 -14.22 -1.82 -16.46
CA HIS A 47 -13.34 -0.65 -16.51
C HIS A 47 -12.09 -0.84 -15.64
N LEU A 48 -12.27 -1.33 -14.41
CA LEU A 48 -11.16 -1.71 -13.52
C LEU A 48 -10.21 -2.71 -14.17
N HIS A 49 -10.75 -3.80 -14.72
CA HIS A 49 -9.96 -4.84 -15.37
C HIS A 49 -9.23 -4.30 -16.60
N HIS A 50 -9.92 -3.53 -17.43
CA HIS A 50 -9.36 -2.88 -18.62
C HIS A 50 -8.19 -1.94 -18.23
N ARG A 51 -8.37 -1.11 -17.19
CA ARG A 51 -7.32 -0.23 -16.67
C ARG A 51 -6.14 -1.02 -16.11
N SER A 52 -6.37 -2.10 -15.38
CA SER A 52 -5.30 -2.95 -14.84
C SER A 52 -4.46 -3.63 -15.92
N LEU A 53 -5.05 -3.95 -17.08
CA LEU A 53 -4.32 -4.51 -18.21
C LEU A 53 -3.57 -3.45 -19.02
N ALA A 54 -4.14 -2.26 -19.13
CA ALA A 54 -3.56 -1.13 -19.87
C ALA A 54 -2.48 -0.37 -19.07
N SER A 55 -2.42 -0.49 -17.74
CA SER A 55 -1.50 0.28 -16.89
C SER A 55 -0.04 -0.16 -16.92
N LYS A 56 0.35 -1.16 -17.71
CA LYS A 56 1.69 -1.77 -17.69
C LYS A 56 2.85 -0.77 -17.82
N ASP A 57 2.61 0.43 -18.36
CA ASP A 57 3.63 1.48 -18.52
C ASP A 57 3.30 2.82 -17.79
N ASN A 58 2.16 2.93 -17.09
CA ASN A 58 1.69 4.19 -16.47
C ASN A 58 1.06 3.97 -15.09
N ASP A 59 1.73 3.17 -14.26
CA ASP A 59 1.29 2.93 -12.88
C ASP A 59 1.25 4.25 -12.13
N THR A 60 0.06 4.58 -11.62
CA THR A 60 -0.11 5.77 -10.81
C THR A 60 0.41 5.52 -9.40
N ILE A 61 1.43 6.26 -8.98
CA ILE A 61 2.07 6.05 -7.68
C ILE A 61 1.50 7.04 -6.67
N ILE A 62 1.21 6.58 -5.46
CA ILE A 62 0.97 7.44 -4.30
C ILE A 62 2.08 7.18 -3.29
N ALA A 63 2.91 8.20 -3.09
CA ALA A 63 3.89 8.25 -2.00
C ALA A 63 3.25 8.99 -0.82
N PHE A 64 3.40 8.43 0.38
CA PHE A 64 2.83 8.98 1.61
C PHE A 64 3.93 9.52 2.51
N ASP A 65 3.93 10.83 2.76
CA ASP A 65 4.79 11.46 3.75
C ASP A 65 3.94 12.15 4.83
N SER A 66 4.29 11.94 6.09
CA SER A 66 3.62 12.57 7.24
C SER A 66 4.70 13.32 8.00
N GLU A 67 4.83 14.62 7.75
CA GLU A 67 5.73 15.49 8.54
C GLU A 67 5.02 16.01 9.80
N GLN A 68 5.74 16.10 10.91
CA GLN A 68 5.32 16.93 12.04
C GLN A 68 5.95 18.32 11.92
N SER A 69 5.13 19.37 11.93
CA SER A 69 5.60 20.71 12.28
C SER A 69 5.48 20.90 13.79
N LYS A 70 6.56 21.34 14.45
CA LYS A 70 6.56 21.68 15.89
C LYS A 70 5.60 22.82 16.25
N ASN A 71 5.19 23.62 15.26
CA ASN A 71 4.36 24.82 15.44
C ASN A 71 3.00 24.73 14.75
N ASP A 72 2.71 23.64 14.04
CA ASP A 72 1.45 23.44 13.33
C ASP A 72 1.10 21.94 13.39
N PRO A 73 0.08 21.53 14.16
CA PRO A 73 -0.36 20.14 14.17
C PRO A 73 -0.84 19.81 12.76
N CYS A 74 -0.02 19.04 12.05
CA CYS A 74 -0.13 18.84 10.61
C CYS A 74 -1.55 18.42 10.20
N THR A 75 -2.26 19.31 9.52
CA THR A 75 -3.63 19.07 9.01
C THR A 75 -3.63 18.58 7.56
N SER A 76 -2.49 18.60 6.88
CA SER A 76 -2.39 18.30 5.46
C SER A 76 -1.48 17.09 5.20
N PHE A 77 -1.95 16.21 4.31
CA PHE A 77 -1.23 15.02 3.88
C PHE A 77 -0.89 15.21 2.42
N SER A 78 0.39 15.18 2.08
CA SER A 78 0.82 15.23 0.69
C SER A 78 0.93 13.80 0.16
N PHE A 79 0.18 13.52 -0.91
CA PHE A 79 0.51 12.43 -1.81
C PHE A 79 0.84 13.05 -3.14
N SER A 80 1.81 12.46 -3.82
CA SER A 80 2.11 12.84 -5.19
C SER A 80 1.65 11.70 -6.06
N LEU A 81 0.68 11.98 -6.94
CA LEU A 81 0.26 11.10 -8.04
C LEU A 81 1.34 11.17 -9.12
N HIS A 82 1.85 10.05 -9.60
CA HIS A 82 2.83 10.07 -10.70
C HIS A 82 2.42 9.08 -11.79
N SER A 83 2.41 9.50 -13.05
CA SER A 83 2.08 8.65 -14.19
C SER A 83 3.28 8.52 -15.13
N GLY A 84 3.76 7.29 -15.32
CA GLY A 84 4.83 6.98 -16.27
C GLY A 84 6.21 7.49 -15.82
N ASP A 85 7.07 7.83 -16.78
CA ASP A 85 8.44 8.29 -16.52
C ASP A 85 8.56 9.76 -16.09
N LYS A 86 7.44 10.49 -16.06
CA LYS A 86 7.40 11.89 -15.65
C LYS A 86 6.78 12.00 -14.27
N PHE A 87 7.63 12.30 -13.29
CA PHE A 87 7.22 12.55 -11.92
C PHE A 87 6.76 14.00 -11.79
N GLU A 88 5.50 14.25 -12.11
CA GLU A 88 4.85 15.53 -11.84
C GLU A 88 4.03 15.42 -10.55
N MET A 89 4.16 16.39 -9.64
CA MET A 89 3.34 16.44 -8.44
C MET A 89 1.90 16.84 -8.83
N CYS A 90 0.96 15.89 -8.88
CA CYS A 90 -0.40 16.19 -9.36
C CYS A 90 -1.36 16.82 -8.33
N GLY A 91 -0.99 16.98 -7.06
CA GLY A 91 -1.82 17.71 -6.10
C GLY A 91 -1.59 17.31 -4.64
N ILE A 92 -2.25 18.01 -3.72
CA ILE A 92 -2.33 17.73 -2.28
C ILE A 92 -3.83 17.52 -1.97
N PHE A 93 -4.17 16.52 -1.15
CA PHE A 93 -5.53 16.16 -0.72
C PHE A 93 -5.46 16.20 0.79
N ASP A 94 -6.32 17.03 1.36
CA ASP A 94 -6.50 17.05 2.79
C ASP A 94 -7.20 15.74 3.21
N LEU A 95 -6.75 15.14 4.31
CA LEU A 95 -7.50 14.02 4.86
C LEU A 95 -8.92 14.52 5.21
N PRO A 96 -9.95 13.69 4.98
CA PRO A 96 -11.32 14.11 5.19
C PRO A 96 -11.72 14.21 6.69
N VAL A 97 -10.76 14.24 7.61
CA VAL A 97 -11.01 14.21 9.06
C VAL A 97 -10.21 15.33 9.74
N SER A 98 -10.90 16.15 10.52
CA SER A 98 -10.30 17.13 11.45
C SER A 98 -9.91 16.41 12.75
N TYR A 99 -8.65 16.53 13.15
CA TYR A 99 -8.14 15.93 14.38
C TYR A 99 -8.13 16.93 15.54
N ASP A 100 -8.33 16.42 16.75
CA ASP A 100 -8.14 17.19 17.98
C ASP A 100 -6.64 17.21 18.33
N THR A 101 -6.07 18.40 18.46
CA THR A 101 -4.63 18.65 18.31
C THR A 101 -3.84 18.52 19.62
N GLU A 102 -4.51 18.21 20.73
CA GLU A 102 -3.91 18.26 22.07
C GLU A 102 -3.01 17.04 22.42
N ARG A 103 -2.99 15.99 21.59
CA ARG A 103 -2.22 14.75 21.85
C ARG A 103 -1.33 14.33 20.68
N SER A 104 -0.34 15.15 20.34
CA SER A 104 0.62 14.85 19.28
C SER A 104 1.68 13.81 19.72
N PHE A 105 1.56 12.59 19.22
CA PHE A 105 2.66 11.61 19.14
C PHE A 105 3.02 11.33 17.67
N GLU A 106 4.19 10.74 17.44
CA GLU A 106 4.81 10.50 16.13
C GLU A 106 3.91 9.68 15.16
N GLY A 107 3.71 10.19 13.94
CA GLY A 107 3.09 9.48 12.81
C GLY A 107 1.55 9.46 12.78
N LEU A 108 0.94 10.43 12.08
CA LEU A 108 -0.52 10.65 12.10
C LEU A 108 -1.33 9.63 11.27
N ALA A 109 -0.76 9.07 10.20
CA ALA A 109 -1.43 8.06 9.38
C ALA A 109 -0.44 7.13 8.65
N LYS A 110 -0.91 5.98 8.20
CA LYS A 110 -0.15 4.96 7.47
C LYS A 110 -1.02 4.33 6.40
N ILE A 111 -0.48 4.17 5.19
CA ILE A 111 -1.15 3.36 4.15
C ILE A 111 -1.03 1.87 4.50
N ILE A 112 -2.16 1.18 4.57
CA ILE A 112 -2.22 -0.28 4.71
C ILE A 112 -2.04 -0.90 3.32
N ALA A 113 -2.89 -0.54 2.36
CA ALA A 113 -2.79 -1.02 0.97
C ALA A 113 -3.68 -0.21 0.03
N SER A 114 -3.45 -0.41 -1.26
CA SER A 114 -4.35 -0.02 -2.35
C SER A 114 -4.95 -1.29 -2.97
N CYS A 115 -6.25 -1.29 -3.21
CA CYS A 115 -6.99 -2.41 -3.80
C CYS A 115 -8.09 -1.86 -4.70
N ASN A 116 -8.04 -2.15 -6.01
CA ASN A 116 -9.05 -1.75 -6.99
C ASN A 116 -9.44 -0.24 -6.91
N GLY A 117 -8.47 0.64 -6.69
CA GLY A 117 -8.69 2.09 -6.56
C GLY A 117 -9.27 2.57 -5.23
N ILE A 118 -9.33 1.69 -4.23
CA ILE A 118 -9.57 2.07 -2.85
C ILE A 118 -8.22 2.00 -2.11
N ILE A 119 -7.93 3.04 -1.35
CA ILE A 119 -6.78 3.13 -0.44
C ILE A 119 -7.30 2.91 0.96
N CYS A 120 -6.68 1.98 1.69
CA CYS A 120 -6.94 1.76 3.10
C CYS A 120 -5.85 2.43 3.93
N LEU A 121 -6.28 3.32 4.82
CA LEU A 121 -5.43 4.14 5.68
C LEU A 121 -5.71 3.74 7.14
N TYR A 122 -4.64 3.64 7.92
CA TYR A 122 -4.70 3.59 9.37
C TYR A 122 -4.32 4.96 9.91
N LEU A 123 -5.09 5.49 10.85
CA LEU A 123 -4.81 6.76 11.51
C LEU A 123 -4.34 6.50 12.94
N HIS A 124 -3.46 7.36 13.44
CA HIS A 124 -3.18 7.45 14.87
C HIS A 124 -4.51 7.67 15.61
N GLU A 125 -4.72 6.98 16.75
CA GLU A 125 -6.03 6.74 17.45
C GLU A 125 -6.80 5.48 17.05
N GLY A 126 -6.31 4.68 16.11
CA GLY A 126 -6.89 3.37 15.81
C GLY A 126 -8.01 3.37 14.78
N ASN A 127 -8.31 4.52 14.19
CA ASN A 127 -9.30 4.65 13.12
C ASN A 127 -8.75 4.11 11.79
N ILE A 128 -9.61 3.41 11.05
CA ILE A 128 -9.29 2.94 9.69
C ILE A 128 -10.19 3.70 8.71
N ILE A 129 -9.60 4.20 7.63
CA ILE A 129 -10.33 4.89 6.56
C ILE A 129 -10.16 4.12 5.26
N LEU A 130 -11.28 3.90 4.56
CA LEU A 130 -11.28 3.52 3.15
C LEU A 130 -11.51 4.78 2.33
N TRP A 131 -10.68 5.00 1.32
CA TRP A 131 -10.73 6.22 0.52
C TRP A 131 -10.53 5.92 -0.97
N ASN A 132 -11.42 6.46 -1.81
CA ASN A 132 -11.29 6.49 -3.25
C ASN A 132 -11.10 7.94 -3.69
N PRO A 133 -9.84 8.36 -3.94
CA PRO A 133 -9.51 9.71 -4.39
C PRO A 133 -10.23 10.12 -5.69
N ALA A 134 -10.35 9.20 -6.65
CA ALA A 134 -10.85 9.53 -7.99
C ALA A 134 -12.31 9.99 -7.98
N ILE A 135 -13.12 9.44 -7.08
CA ILE A 135 -14.53 9.83 -6.89
C ILE A 135 -14.76 10.69 -5.64
N LYS A 136 -13.68 11.10 -4.95
CA LYS A 136 -13.70 11.90 -3.72
C LYS A 136 -14.60 11.31 -2.62
N GLN A 137 -14.60 9.99 -2.48
CA GLN A 137 -15.37 9.30 -1.44
C GLN A 137 -14.43 8.72 -0.39
N HIS A 138 -14.84 8.80 0.86
CA HIS A 138 -14.17 8.14 1.97
C HIS A 138 -15.20 7.55 2.93
N LYS A 139 -14.75 6.62 3.75
CA LYS A 139 -15.51 6.04 4.85
C LYS A 139 -14.57 5.74 6.01
N VAL A 140 -14.88 6.32 7.17
CA VAL A 140 -14.28 5.91 8.44
C VAL A 140 -14.96 4.61 8.86
N LEU A 141 -14.18 3.59 9.17
CA LEU A 141 -14.71 2.30 9.63
C LEU A 141 -15.18 2.42 11.08
N PRO A 142 -16.21 1.65 11.47
CA PRO A 142 -16.60 1.56 12.88
C PRO A 142 -15.43 1.06 13.73
N GLN A 143 -15.45 1.38 15.01
CA GLN A 143 -14.44 0.89 15.94
C GLN A 143 -14.43 -0.65 16.01
N SER A 144 -13.23 -1.18 16.18
CA SER A 144 -12.96 -2.61 16.38
C SER A 144 -13.76 -3.18 17.55
N THR A 145 -14.14 -4.45 17.44
CA THR A 145 -14.80 -5.20 18.51
C THR A 145 -13.80 -5.79 19.52
N VAL A 146 -12.53 -5.90 19.13
CA VAL A 146 -11.46 -6.47 19.95
C VAL A 146 -10.76 -5.36 20.73
N THR A 147 -11.15 -5.22 22.00
CA THR A 147 -10.52 -4.28 22.94
C THR A 147 -9.08 -4.70 23.26
N VAL A 148 -8.14 -3.77 23.09
CA VAL A 148 -6.79 -3.88 23.61
C VAL A 148 -6.82 -3.37 25.06
N PRO A 149 -6.50 -4.18 26.08
CA PRO A 149 -6.48 -3.71 27.46
C PRO A 149 -5.45 -2.60 27.65
N GLU A 150 -5.82 -1.50 28.30
CA GLU A 150 -4.97 -0.30 28.50
C GLU A 150 -3.65 -0.59 29.26
N ASN A 151 -3.57 -1.72 29.96
CA ASN A 151 -2.47 -2.06 30.87
C ASN A 151 -1.47 -3.07 30.29
N GLU A 152 -1.61 -3.51 29.04
CA GLU A 152 -0.70 -4.47 28.44
C GLU A 152 0.43 -3.76 27.68
N GLN A 153 1.66 -3.85 28.22
CA GLN A 153 2.88 -3.55 27.46
C GLN A 153 3.07 -4.60 26.34
N ASP A 154 3.70 -4.23 25.24
CA ASP A 154 4.04 -5.10 24.09
C ASP A 154 2.86 -5.62 23.24
N VAL A 155 1.84 -4.78 23.00
CA VAL A 155 0.81 -5.05 21.99
C VAL A 155 1.23 -4.52 20.63
N ARG A 156 1.17 -5.36 19.59
CA ARG A 156 1.33 -4.95 18.19
C ARG A 156 0.03 -5.14 17.43
N ILE A 157 -0.25 -4.19 16.53
CA ILE A 157 -1.43 -4.22 15.67
C ILE A 157 -0.97 -4.19 14.22
N SER A 158 -1.47 -5.12 13.43
CA SER A 158 -1.22 -5.19 12.00
C SER A 158 -2.52 -5.27 11.24
N HIS A 159 -2.50 -4.74 10.02
CA HIS A 159 -3.68 -4.64 9.19
C HIS A 159 -3.38 -5.22 7.81
N GLY A 160 -4.42 -5.71 7.15
CA GLY A 160 -4.39 -6.04 5.73
C GLY A 160 -5.65 -5.54 5.06
N PHE A 161 -5.56 -5.19 3.78
CA PHE A 161 -6.70 -4.78 2.98
C PHE A 161 -6.71 -5.51 1.65
N GLY A 162 -7.90 -5.97 1.23
CA GLY A 162 -8.07 -6.66 -0.03
C GLY A 162 -9.52 -6.96 -0.36
N PHE A 163 -9.69 -7.85 -1.32
CA PHE A 163 -10.94 -8.05 -2.03
C PHE A 163 -11.26 -9.55 -2.14
N ASP A 164 -12.46 -9.90 -1.72
CA ASP A 164 -13.09 -11.19 -1.94
C ASP A 164 -13.76 -11.14 -3.31
N ALA A 165 -13.10 -11.73 -4.32
CA ALA A 165 -13.58 -11.71 -5.70
C ALA A 165 -14.83 -12.56 -5.92
N GLU A 166 -15.02 -13.62 -5.12
CA GLU A 166 -16.20 -14.49 -5.22
C GLU A 166 -17.46 -13.79 -4.74
N ARG A 167 -17.34 -13.02 -3.65
CA ARG A 167 -18.46 -12.28 -3.06
C ARG A 167 -18.52 -10.81 -3.48
N ASN A 168 -17.55 -10.34 -4.27
CA ASN A 168 -17.40 -8.95 -4.71
C ASN A 168 -17.38 -7.95 -3.55
N HIS A 169 -16.67 -8.28 -2.46
CA HIS A 169 -16.64 -7.49 -1.24
C HIS A 169 -15.23 -7.09 -0.84
N TYR A 170 -15.08 -5.86 -0.36
CA TYR A 170 -13.84 -5.39 0.24
C TYR A 170 -13.81 -5.74 1.71
N LYS A 171 -12.64 -6.17 2.18
CA LYS A 171 -12.42 -6.60 3.55
C LYS A 171 -11.15 -5.99 4.10
N VAL A 172 -11.17 -5.69 5.40
CA VAL A 172 -9.99 -5.31 6.17
C VAL A 172 -9.79 -6.38 7.22
N VAL A 173 -8.59 -6.94 7.32
CA VAL A 173 -8.21 -7.81 8.43
C VAL A 173 -7.40 -6.98 9.42
N ARG A 174 -7.70 -7.16 10.71
CA ARG A 174 -6.93 -6.59 11.81
C ARG A 174 -6.46 -7.72 12.69
N VAL A 175 -5.16 -7.74 12.99
CA VAL A 175 -4.50 -8.73 13.84
C VAL A 175 -3.85 -8.00 15.00
N VAL A 176 -4.15 -8.43 16.21
CA VAL A 176 -3.56 -7.92 17.46
C VAL A 176 -2.70 -9.04 18.03
N SER A 177 -1.39 -8.80 18.17
CA SER A 177 -0.48 -9.72 18.85
C SER A 177 -0.05 -9.15 20.20
N GLN A 178 -0.04 -10.00 21.22
CA GLN A 178 0.44 -9.70 22.56
C GLN A 178 1.75 -10.48 22.75
N ASP A 179 2.88 -9.81 22.53
CA ASP A 179 4.19 -10.48 22.46
C ASP A 179 4.74 -10.87 23.84
N ALA A 180 4.19 -10.29 24.91
CA ALA A 180 4.53 -10.63 26.29
C ALA A 180 4.16 -12.07 26.69
N PHE A 181 3.24 -12.73 25.95
CA PHE A 181 2.89 -14.13 26.20
C PHE A 181 3.92 -15.09 25.59
N ASP A 182 4.01 -16.29 26.18
CA ASP A 182 4.81 -17.39 25.65
C ASP A 182 3.96 -18.66 25.48
N PRO A 183 3.54 -19.01 24.24
CA PRO A 183 3.80 -18.29 22.99
C PRO A 183 2.92 -17.01 22.86
N PRO A 184 3.27 -16.04 21.98
CA PRO A 184 2.50 -14.81 21.79
C PRO A 184 1.01 -15.07 21.55
N LYS A 185 0.11 -14.25 22.10
CA LYS A 185 -1.33 -14.44 21.87
C LYS A 185 -1.80 -13.54 20.73
N CYS A 186 -2.43 -14.14 19.70
CA CYS A 186 -3.02 -13.39 18.61
C CYS A 186 -4.55 -13.40 18.68
N ARG A 187 -5.15 -12.25 18.35
CA ARG A 187 -6.58 -12.11 18.06
C ARG A 187 -6.72 -11.49 16.69
N ALA A 188 -7.71 -11.95 15.93
CA ALA A 188 -7.97 -11.41 14.62
C ALA A 188 -9.46 -11.10 14.46
N GLU A 189 -9.73 -10.11 13.62
CA GLU A 189 -11.07 -9.75 13.20
C GLU A 189 -11.03 -9.28 11.74
N VAL A 190 -12.16 -9.44 11.06
CA VAL A 190 -12.34 -9.03 9.68
C VAL A 190 -13.51 -8.10 9.61
N TYR A 191 -13.28 -6.92 9.05
CA TYR A 191 -14.32 -5.99 8.65
C TYR A 191 -14.77 -6.33 7.23
N ASN A 192 -16.07 -6.29 7.01
CA ASN A 192 -16.66 -6.42 5.68
C ASN A 192 -17.40 -5.13 5.30
N LEU A 193 -16.99 -4.52 4.18
CA LEU A 193 -17.57 -3.25 3.71
C LEU A 193 -19.06 -3.39 3.34
N SER A 194 -19.49 -4.55 2.86
CA SER A 194 -20.87 -4.75 2.37
C SER A 194 -21.93 -4.60 3.46
N ASN A 195 -21.64 -5.08 4.67
CA ASN A 195 -22.55 -5.08 5.81
C ASN A 195 -22.10 -4.15 6.94
N ASP A 196 -20.95 -3.50 6.79
CA ASP A 196 -20.43 -2.49 7.73
C ASP A 196 -20.15 -3.04 9.13
N THR A 197 -19.68 -4.28 9.20
CA THR A 197 -19.46 -4.95 10.49
C THR A 197 -18.08 -5.58 10.60
N TRP A 198 -17.54 -5.55 11.82
CA TRP A 198 -16.44 -6.38 12.26
C TRP A 198 -16.96 -7.73 12.75
N ARG A 199 -16.21 -8.79 12.49
CA ARG A 199 -16.41 -10.09 13.11
C ARG A 199 -15.07 -10.66 13.55
N SER A 200 -15.02 -11.25 14.74
CA SER A 200 -13.84 -11.97 15.20
C SER A 200 -13.64 -13.25 14.39
N ILE A 201 -12.38 -13.61 14.17
CA ILE A 201 -11.97 -14.86 13.55
C ILE A 201 -10.85 -15.50 14.35
N ASP A 202 -10.73 -16.81 14.23
CA ASP A 202 -9.65 -17.55 14.84
C ASP A 202 -8.33 -17.21 14.13
N ALA A 203 -7.34 -16.77 14.90
CA ALA A 203 -5.96 -16.69 14.47
C ALA A 203 -5.28 -18.01 14.90
N PRO A 204 -4.93 -18.92 13.97
CA PRO A 204 -4.49 -20.26 14.34
C PRO A 204 -3.11 -20.32 15.03
N PHE A 205 -2.46 -19.19 15.27
CA PHE A 205 -1.04 -19.12 15.56
C PHE A 205 -0.68 -18.00 16.54
N SER A 206 0.49 -18.17 17.15
CA SER A 206 1.15 -17.22 18.02
C SER A 206 2.18 -16.41 17.24
N TYR A 207 1.70 -15.44 16.47
CA TYR A 207 2.56 -14.60 15.63
C TYR A 207 3.11 -13.40 16.39
N SER A 208 4.41 -13.11 16.20
CA SER A 208 4.97 -11.79 16.47
C SER A 208 5.23 -11.08 15.16
N ILE A 209 4.46 -10.04 14.85
CA ILE A 209 4.57 -9.31 13.58
C ILE A 209 5.71 -8.29 13.70
N LEU A 210 6.52 -8.14 12.64
CA LEU A 210 7.67 -7.23 12.64
C LEU A 210 7.23 -5.75 12.72
N TYR A 211 7.95 -4.96 13.53
CA TYR A 211 7.66 -3.54 13.80
C TYR A 211 7.60 -2.66 12.54
N PHE A 212 8.45 -2.96 11.55
CA PHE A 212 8.55 -2.17 10.31
C PHE A 212 7.46 -2.52 9.27
N ASP A 213 6.62 -3.53 9.54
CA ASP A 213 5.48 -4.00 8.73
C ASP A 213 5.73 -4.00 7.20
N PRO A 214 6.77 -4.74 6.73
CA PRO A 214 6.97 -5.02 5.32
C PRO A 214 5.81 -5.91 4.88
N ASN A 215 4.96 -5.34 4.03
CA ASN A 215 3.71 -5.97 3.66
C ASN A 215 3.37 -5.69 2.21
N VAL A 216 2.63 -6.62 1.63
CA VAL A 216 2.22 -6.50 0.24
C VAL A 216 0.89 -7.19 -0.04
N PRO A 217 -0.04 -6.52 -0.75
CA PRO A 217 -1.18 -7.21 -1.34
C PRO A 217 -0.73 -7.97 -2.59
N TYR A 218 -0.94 -9.28 -2.60
CA TYR A 218 -0.77 -10.16 -3.74
C TYR A 218 -2.11 -10.33 -4.45
N GLN A 219 -2.17 -9.85 -5.70
CA GLN A 219 -3.36 -9.94 -6.57
C GLN A 219 -4.65 -9.40 -5.95
N ASN A 220 -4.54 -8.42 -5.04
CA ASN A 220 -5.67 -7.88 -4.27
C ASN A 220 -6.47 -8.89 -3.42
N ARG A 221 -6.04 -10.16 -3.37
CA ARG A 221 -6.74 -11.26 -2.66
C ARG A 221 -5.99 -11.74 -1.44
N ILE A 222 -4.68 -11.90 -1.55
CA ILE A 222 -3.84 -12.44 -0.48
C ILE A 222 -3.01 -11.30 0.07
N TYR A 223 -3.05 -11.08 1.37
CA TYR A 223 -2.21 -10.09 2.02
C TYR A 223 -1.04 -10.77 2.72
N CYS A 224 0.16 -10.26 2.51
CA CYS A 224 1.39 -10.85 3.05
C CYS A 224 2.06 -9.90 4.06
N TRP A 225 2.48 -10.42 5.20
CA TRP A 225 3.29 -9.74 6.24
C TRP A 225 4.56 -10.54 6.51
N LEU A 226 5.60 -9.92 7.07
CA LEU A 226 6.66 -10.67 7.76
C LEU A 226 6.37 -10.77 9.26
N GLY A 227 6.50 -11.98 9.81
CA GLY A 227 6.34 -12.22 11.23
C GLY A 227 7.02 -13.50 11.69
N TRP A 228 7.24 -13.61 12.99
CA TRP A 228 7.79 -14.79 13.64
C TRP A 228 6.67 -15.70 14.10
N VAL A 229 6.75 -16.98 13.74
CA VAL A 229 5.79 -18.01 14.15
C VAL A 229 6.22 -18.68 15.46
N SER A 230 7.51 -18.58 15.82
CA SER A 230 8.07 -19.02 17.08
C SER A 230 9.32 -18.19 17.42
N LYS A 231 9.63 -18.06 18.71
CA LYS A 231 10.87 -17.42 19.22
C LYS A 231 12.13 -18.22 18.88
N ASP A 232 11.99 -19.52 18.56
CA ASP A 232 13.09 -20.44 18.30
C ASP A 232 13.56 -20.47 16.84
N ILE A 233 12.86 -19.76 15.95
CA ILE A 233 13.21 -19.73 14.52
C ILE A 233 14.14 -18.55 14.27
N ASP A 234 15.22 -18.77 13.51
CA ASP A 234 16.23 -17.75 13.18
C ASP A 234 15.81 -16.80 12.03
N LEU A 235 14.80 -17.18 11.25
CA LEU A 235 14.22 -16.43 10.13
C LEU A 235 12.72 -16.11 10.33
N PRO A 236 12.25 -14.90 9.97
CA PRO A 236 10.82 -14.65 9.93
C PRO A 236 10.17 -15.49 8.82
N SER A 237 8.88 -15.76 8.96
CA SER A 237 8.05 -16.33 7.89
C SER A 237 7.23 -15.25 7.22
N ILE A 238 6.81 -15.49 5.98
CA ILE A 238 5.79 -14.67 5.35
C ILE A 238 4.44 -15.18 5.83
N LEU A 239 3.75 -14.37 6.61
CA LEU A 239 2.38 -14.65 7.03
C LEU A 239 1.43 -14.21 5.93
N THR A 240 0.40 -15.00 5.65
CA THR A 240 -0.57 -14.69 4.61
C THR A 240 -1.99 -14.71 5.15
N PHE A 241 -2.85 -13.87 4.59
CA PHE A 241 -4.30 -13.93 4.79
C PHE A 241 -5.01 -13.86 3.44
N ASP A 242 -5.81 -14.88 3.12
CA ASP A 242 -6.63 -14.90 1.90
C ASP A 242 -8.01 -14.30 2.20
N PHE A 243 -8.36 -13.18 1.57
CA PHE A 243 -9.65 -12.51 1.79
C PHE A 243 -10.86 -13.29 1.26
N THR A 244 -10.66 -14.24 0.35
CA THR A 244 -11.76 -15.04 -0.23
C THR A 244 -12.16 -16.17 0.69
N SER A 245 -11.17 -16.97 1.12
CA SER A 245 -11.37 -18.10 2.04
C SER A 245 -11.35 -17.68 3.52
N GLU A 246 -10.80 -16.50 3.82
CA GLU A 246 -10.62 -15.95 5.18
C GLU A 246 -9.71 -16.83 6.05
N VAL A 247 -8.73 -17.46 5.42
CA VAL A 247 -7.78 -18.37 6.05
C VAL A 247 -6.41 -17.73 6.16
N PHE A 248 -5.80 -17.89 7.34
CA PHE A 248 -4.39 -17.57 7.56
C PHE A 248 -3.49 -18.69 7.05
N GLY A 249 -2.34 -18.31 6.52
CA GLY A 249 -1.31 -19.23 6.06
C GLY A 249 0.09 -18.69 6.30
N THR A 250 1.08 -19.48 5.90
CA THR A 250 2.50 -19.14 6.01
C THR A 250 3.23 -19.58 4.76
N LEU A 251 4.15 -18.76 4.28
CA LEU A 251 5.13 -19.11 3.26
C LEU A 251 6.53 -19.01 3.86
N SER A 252 7.35 -20.02 3.58
CA SER A 252 8.75 -20.04 3.98
C SER A 252 9.58 -19.12 3.08
N LEU A 253 10.56 -18.45 3.67
CA LEU A 253 11.59 -17.73 2.93
C LEU A 253 12.62 -18.70 2.31
N PRO A 254 13.41 -18.26 1.31
CA PRO A 254 14.56 -19.00 0.80
C PRO A 254 15.58 -19.30 1.92
N ASP A 255 16.19 -20.49 1.88
CA ASP A 255 17.14 -20.95 2.91
C ASP A 255 18.43 -20.10 2.93
N GLU A 256 18.78 -19.49 1.80
CA GLU A 256 19.92 -18.58 1.65
C GLU A 256 19.77 -17.27 2.43
N LEU A 257 18.57 -16.96 2.93
CA LEU A 257 18.34 -15.79 3.78
C LEU A 257 18.58 -16.10 5.27
N SER A 258 18.90 -17.34 5.63
CA SER A 258 19.12 -17.76 7.03
C SER A 258 20.24 -16.97 7.71
N GLY A 259 20.00 -16.54 8.96
CA GLY A 259 20.92 -15.73 9.75
C GLY A 259 20.84 -14.21 9.53
N HIS A 260 20.07 -13.74 8.55
CA HIS A 260 19.95 -12.32 8.21
C HIS A 260 18.70 -11.65 8.80
N ARG A 261 18.73 -11.41 10.13
CA ARG A 261 17.53 -11.10 10.94
C ARG A 261 16.86 -9.73 10.71
N CYS A 262 17.53 -8.74 10.11
CA CYS A 262 17.10 -7.32 10.23
C CYS A 262 16.92 -6.56 8.92
N CYS A 263 17.01 -7.21 7.76
CA CYS A 263 17.12 -6.50 6.48
C CYS A 263 16.32 -7.19 5.37
N LEU A 264 15.00 -7.25 5.58
CA LEU A 264 14.04 -7.89 4.68
C LEU A 264 12.85 -6.97 4.44
N ASP A 265 12.40 -6.90 3.20
CA ASP A 265 11.15 -6.24 2.79
C ASP A 265 10.41 -7.10 1.75
N LEU A 266 9.09 -6.88 1.61
CA LEU A 266 8.22 -7.59 0.68
C LEU A 266 7.73 -6.64 -0.42
N SER A 267 7.69 -7.14 -1.65
CA SER A 267 7.14 -6.41 -2.79
C SER A 267 6.46 -7.36 -3.77
N ILE A 268 5.78 -6.82 -4.77
CA ILE A 268 5.40 -7.56 -5.97
C ILE A 268 6.40 -7.22 -7.09
N LEU A 269 6.89 -8.24 -7.78
CA LEU A 269 7.73 -8.09 -8.97
C LEU A 269 7.21 -9.03 -10.06
N ARG A 270 6.88 -8.45 -11.23
CA ARG A 270 6.32 -9.20 -12.37
C ARG A 270 5.10 -10.06 -12.01
N GLY A 271 4.25 -9.53 -11.12
CA GLY A 271 3.03 -10.21 -10.66
C GLY A 271 3.27 -11.30 -9.60
N ASN A 272 4.49 -11.50 -9.13
CA ASN A 272 4.87 -12.51 -8.14
C ASN A 272 5.34 -11.88 -6.83
N ILE A 273 5.23 -12.63 -5.72
CA ILE A 273 5.74 -12.19 -4.42
C ILE A 273 7.27 -12.14 -4.51
N ALA A 274 7.83 -11.03 -4.08
CA ALA A 274 9.26 -10.79 -4.05
C ALA A 274 9.72 -10.47 -2.63
N CYS A 275 10.87 -11.01 -2.25
CA CYS A 275 11.57 -10.68 -1.03
C CYS A 275 12.83 -9.90 -1.37
N ILE A 276 13.02 -8.76 -0.70
CA ILE A 276 14.17 -7.87 -0.88
C ILE A 276 15.03 -8.02 0.34
N HIS A 277 16.24 -8.51 0.15
CA HIS A 277 17.22 -8.68 1.20
C HIS A 277 18.38 -7.70 1.00
N TRP A 278 18.85 -7.06 2.07
CA TRP A 278 20.06 -6.24 2.02
C TRP A 278 21.02 -6.54 3.15
N ASN A 279 22.31 -6.30 2.95
CA ASN A 279 23.29 -6.45 4.01
C ASN A 279 23.29 -5.23 4.93
N GLY A 280 22.69 -5.34 6.11
CA GLY A 280 22.76 -4.31 7.13
C GLY A 280 24.14 -4.26 7.80
N ARG A 281 24.81 -3.11 7.70
CA ARG A 281 25.96 -2.68 8.55
C ARG A 281 27.07 -3.73 8.74
N SER A 282 27.76 -4.15 7.67
CA SER A 282 29.15 -4.58 7.86
C SER A 282 29.98 -3.34 8.20
N SER A 283 30.78 -3.41 9.27
CA SER A 283 31.76 -2.38 9.67
C SER A 283 32.81 -2.10 8.59
N GLU A 284 32.89 -2.95 7.59
CA GLU A 284 33.64 -2.73 6.36
C GLU A 284 32.77 -1.90 5.42
N LEU A 285 32.97 -0.58 5.52
CA LEU A 285 32.45 0.43 4.63
C LEU A 285 32.73 0.01 3.17
N HIS A 286 31.66 -0.14 2.35
CA HIS A 286 31.57 0.16 0.90
C HIS A 286 30.83 -0.85 -0.01
N ASP A 287 30.31 -1.99 0.49
CA ASP A 287 29.62 -2.99 -0.36
C ASP A 287 28.12 -3.19 -0.01
N TRP A 288 27.32 -2.13 -0.09
CA TRP A 288 25.87 -2.24 0.05
C TRP A 288 25.27 -2.93 -1.19
N HIS A 289 24.60 -4.05 -0.97
CA HIS A 289 23.93 -4.77 -2.04
C HIS A 289 22.55 -5.29 -1.64
N PHE A 290 21.65 -5.28 -2.62
CA PHE A 290 20.30 -5.83 -2.53
C PHE A 290 20.25 -7.13 -3.31
N LYS A 291 19.74 -8.18 -2.68
CA LYS A 291 19.35 -9.42 -3.36
C LYS A 291 17.84 -9.47 -3.43
N ILE A 292 17.31 -9.70 -4.63
CA ILE A 292 15.87 -9.79 -4.85
C ILE A 292 15.54 -11.21 -5.26
N TRP A 293 14.74 -11.85 -4.41
CA TRP A 293 14.20 -13.19 -4.61
C TRP A 293 12.75 -13.09 -5.03
N VAL A 294 12.32 -13.93 -5.96
CA VAL A 294 10.93 -13.99 -6.43
C VAL A 294 10.41 -15.41 -6.28
N LEU A 295 9.22 -15.53 -5.70
CA LEU A 295 8.50 -16.79 -5.60
C LEU A 295 7.73 -17.00 -6.92
N THR A 296 8.26 -17.83 -7.80
CA THR A 296 7.69 -18.02 -9.16
C THR A 296 6.40 -18.84 -9.15
N GLU A 297 6.19 -19.69 -8.15
CA GLU A 297 4.99 -20.48 -7.94
C GLU A 297 4.47 -20.28 -6.50
N TYR A 298 3.26 -19.73 -6.36
CA TYR A 298 2.69 -19.44 -5.05
C TYR A 298 2.55 -20.72 -4.21
N GLY A 299 3.08 -20.70 -2.98
CA GLY A 299 3.00 -21.82 -2.04
C GLY A 299 4.12 -22.87 -2.19
N VAL A 300 4.99 -22.77 -3.20
CA VAL A 300 6.05 -23.75 -3.46
C VAL A 300 7.40 -23.16 -3.03
N LYS A 301 7.92 -23.59 -1.87
CA LYS A 301 9.18 -23.04 -1.31
C LYS A 301 10.34 -23.16 -2.30
N GLU A 302 10.44 -24.27 -3.02
CA GLU A 302 11.52 -24.58 -3.95
C GLU A 302 11.50 -23.69 -5.20
N SER A 303 10.41 -22.95 -5.44
CA SER A 303 10.28 -22.05 -6.58
C SER A 303 10.89 -20.66 -6.33
N TRP A 304 11.45 -20.40 -5.15
CA TRP A 304 12.17 -19.16 -4.91
C TRP A 304 13.39 -19.05 -5.83
N THR A 305 13.43 -17.99 -6.62
CA THR A 305 14.54 -17.73 -7.55
C THR A 305 15.11 -16.34 -7.32
N MET A 306 16.43 -16.24 -7.14
CA MET A 306 17.12 -14.94 -7.10
C MET A 306 17.20 -14.37 -8.52
N LEU A 307 16.63 -13.18 -8.74
CA LEU A 307 16.63 -12.54 -10.06
C LEU A 307 17.70 -11.46 -10.19
N TYR A 308 17.96 -10.71 -9.12
CA TYR A 308 18.82 -9.54 -9.17
C TYR A 308 19.74 -9.48 -7.96
N THR A 309 20.98 -9.04 -8.22
CA THR A 309 21.89 -8.51 -7.20
C THR A 309 22.24 -7.10 -7.61
N ILE A 310 21.78 -6.12 -6.83
CA ILE A 310 21.99 -4.70 -7.10
C ILE A 310 23.04 -4.20 -6.15
N ARG A 311 24.18 -3.74 -6.67
CA ARG A 311 25.24 -3.10 -5.88
C ARG A 311 25.13 -1.60 -6.04
N LEU A 312 25.13 -0.86 -4.94
CA LEU A 312 25.13 0.60 -4.97
C LEU A 312 26.47 1.12 -4.46
N LEU A 313 27.16 1.89 -5.29
CA LEU A 313 28.53 2.38 -5.05
C LEU A 313 28.58 3.66 -4.18
N TYR A 314 27.51 4.02 -3.48
CA TYR A 314 27.40 5.30 -2.77
C TYR A 314 27.54 5.17 -1.25
N HIS A 315 28.13 6.20 -0.60
CA HIS A 315 28.27 6.35 0.86
C HIS A 315 26.94 6.67 1.59
N SER A 316 25.82 6.27 1.00
CA SER A 316 24.47 6.68 1.33
C SER A 316 23.67 5.47 1.81
N LEU A 317 22.98 5.58 2.95
CA LEU A 317 22.00 4.57 3.33
C LEU A 317 20.95 4.46 2.23
N VAL A 318 20.68 3.24 1.77
CA VAL A 318 19.65 2.98 0.77
C VAL A 318 18.60 2.06 1.35
N LEU A 319 17.37 2.56 1.37
CA LEU A 319 16.20 1.78 1.80
C LEU A 319 15.37 1.46 0.57
N PRO A 320 15.33 0.19 0.11
CA PRO A 320 14.43 -0.23 -0.93
C PRO A 320 13.02 -0.16 -0.35
N ARG A 321 12.08 0.41 -1.10
CA ARG A 321 10.70 0.55 -0.62
C ARG A 321 9.67 -0.16 -1.49
N LYS A 322 9.94 -0.31 -2.80
CA LYS A 322 9.02 -0.98 -3.73
C LYS A 322 9.61 -1.32 -5.09
N PHE A 323 9.14 -2.39 -5.72
CA PHE A 323 9.38 -2.71 -7.13
C PHE A 323 8.18 -2.37 -8.00
N PHE A 324 8.47 -1.88 -9.21
CA PHE A 324 7.47 -1.62 -10.24
C PHE A 324 7.42 -2.79 -11.22
N THR A 325 6.26 -2.93 -11.86
CA THR A 325 6.01 -3.90 -12.94
C THR A 325 6.99 -3.74 -14.10
N SER A 326 7.46 -2.51 -14.34
CA SER A 326 8.47 -2.15 -15.35
C SER A 326 9.88 -2.66 -15.05
N GLY A 327 10.16 -3.20 -13.86
CA GLY A 327 11.51 -3.58 -13.44
C GLY A 327 12.33 -2.41 -12.85
N LYS A 328 11.70 -1.26 -12.67
CA LYS A 328 12.25 -0.16 -11.85
C LYS A 328 12.02 -0.46 -10.36
N PHE A 329 12.87 0.09 -9.49
CA PHE A 329 12.74 -0.03 -8.05
C PHE A 329 12.90 1.33 -7.38
N PHE A 330 12.07 1.58 -6.37
CA PHE A 330 12.07 2.78 -5.57
C PHE A 330 13.09 2.67 -4.45
N VAL A 331 13.94 3.68 -4.35
CA VAL A 331 14.91 3.82 -3.26
C VAL A 331 14.85 5.19 -2.63
N VAL A 332 15.11 5.21 -1.33
CA VAL A 332 15.47 6.43 -0.60
C VAL A 332 17.00 6.43 -0.46
N LEU A 333 17.65 7.49 -0.95
CA LEU A 333 19.09 7.69 -0.90
C LEU A 333 19.42 8.79 0.12
N GLU A 334 20.34 8.52 1.04
CA GLU A 334 20.85 9.50 2.01
C GLU A 334 22.10 10.25 1.47
N ASP A 335 21.98 11.50 1.05
CA ASP A 335 23.12 12.35 0.69
C ASP A 335 23.77 12.91 1.97
N LYS A 336 24.91 12.34 2.37
CA LYS A 336 25.70 12.83 3.51
C LYS A 336 26.63 13.95 3.07
N LYS A 337 26.21 15.20 3.25
CA LYS A 337 27.13 16.35 3.17
C LYS A 337 27.62 16.71 4.57
N CYS A 338 28.78 16.16 4.95
CA CYS A 338 29.51 16.63 6.13
C CYS A 338 30.33 17.86 5.75
N LEU A 339 29.93 19.04 6.22
CA LEU A 339 30.82 20.21 6.25
C LEU A 339 31.57 20.15 7.58
N CYS A 340 32.86 19.78 7.55
CA CYS A 340 33.71 19.83 8.73
C CYS A 340 34.31 21.24 8.86
N ASP A 341 33.74 22.07 9.73
CA ASP A 341 34.43 23.21 10.31
C ASP A 341 35.21 22.70 11.56
N PRO A 342 36.48 23.07 11.79
CA PRO A 342 37.27 22.60 12.94
C PRO A 342 36.63 22.77 14.33
N LEU A 343 35.55 23.56 14.47
CA LEU A 343 34.89 23.83 15.76
C LEU A 343 33.44 23.34 15.87
N GLU A 344 32.75 23.03 14.77
CA GLU A 344 31.41 22.43 14.76
C GLU A 344 31.20 21.54 13.53
N CYS A 345 30.98 20.23 13.75
CA CYS A 345 30.51 19.33 12.69
C CYS A 345 28.99 19.42 12.57
N VAL A 346 28.49 20.09 11.53
CA VAL A 346 27.06 20.07 11.18
C VAL A 346 26.85 19.08 10.03
N CYS A 347 26.32 17.90 10.35
CA CYS A 347 25.88 16.93 9.34
C CYS A 347 24.48 17.32 8.85
N ASN A 348 24.37 17.85 7.63
CA ASN A 348 23.07 18.03 6.99
C ASN A 348 22.78 16.80 6.13
N ASN A 349 22.05 15.84 6.68
CA ASN A 349 21.51 14.72 5.90
C ASN A 349 20.40 15.25 4.99
N GLN A 350 20.53 15.01 3.68
CA GLN A 350 19.44 15.23 2.73
C GLN A 350 19.00 13.88 2.17
N TYR A 351 17.73 13.53 2.30
CA TYR A 351 17.17 12.33 1.69
C TYR A 351 16.59 12.68 0.32
N LYS A 352 16.95 11.90 -0.69
CA LYS A 352 16.41 12.01 -2.04
C LYS A 352 15.75 10.70 -2.42
N MET A 353 14.60 10.80 -3.04
CA MET A 353 13.93 9.64 -3.62
C MET A 353 14.39 9.45 -5.05
N ALA A 354 14.62 8.20 -5.44
CA ALA A 354 15.01 7.86 -6.79
C ALA A 354 14.33 6.57 -7.25
N LEU A 355 14.08 6.52 -8.55
CA LEU A 355 13.83 5.28 -9.26
C LEU A 355 15.13 4.79 -9.87
N CYS A 356 15.43 3.54 -9.61
CA CYS A 356 16.53 2.85 -10.24
C CYS A 356 15.98 1.78 -11.18
N ASP A 357 16.52 1.67 -12.39
CA ASP A 357 16.15 0.62 -13.33
C ASP A 357 17.04 -0.61 -13.11
N CYS A 358 16.46 -1.79 -12.85
CA CYS A 358 17.25 -3.01 -12.60
C CYS A 358 17.96 -3.54 -13.85
N LEU A 359 17.57 -3.13 -15.05
CA LEU A 359 18.14 -3.59 -16.32
C LEU A 359 19.24 -2.65 -16.80
N THR A 360 19.00 -1.34 -16.75
CA THR A 360 19.96 -0.33 -17.25
C THR A 360 20.88 0.22 -16.17
N TYR A 361 20.56 -0.02 -14.89
CA TYR A 361 21.21 0.61 -13.72
C TYR A 361 21.11 2.15 -13.72
N GLU A 362 20.23 2.72 -14.54
CA GLU A 362 19.97 4.16 -14.54
C GLU A 362 19.22 4.58 -13.29
N VAL A 363 19.59 5.74 -12.74
CA VAL A 363 18.96 6.33 -11.56
C VAL A 363 18.31 7.65 -11.96
N SER A 364 17.01 7.76 -11.74
CA SER A 364 16.22 8.96 -11.96
C SER A 364 15.73 9.50 -10.63
N PHE A 365 16.18 10.71 -10.27
CA PHE A 365 15.79 11.36 -9.03
C PHE A 365 14.39 11.94 -9.15
N LEU A 366 13.59 11.72 -8.10
CA LEU A 366 12.23 12.23 -8.02
C LEU A 366 12.26 13.65 -7.43
N PRO A 367 11.42 14.58 -7.92
CA PRO A 367 11.36 15.96 -7.42
C PRO A 367 10.62 16.06 -6.09
N ILE A 368 10.82 15.10 -5.19
CA ILE A 368 10.21 15.06 -3.87
C ILE A 368 11.32 15.37 -2.86
N GLN A 369 11.23 16.54 -2.24
CA GLN A 369 12.11 16.90 -1.14
C GLN A 369 11.55 16.27 0.14
N MET A 370 12.33 15.40 0.76
CA MET A 370 12.02 14.87 2.09
C MET A 370 12.62 15.79 3.15
N SER A 371 11.97 15.93 4.31
CA SER A 371 12.55 16.59 5.48
C SER A 371 13.85 15.91 5.97
N LYS A 372 14.45 16.49 7.02
CA LYS A 372 15.77 16.15 7.58
C LYS A 372 15.93 14.70 8.07
N SER A 373 14.90 13.86 8.03
CA SER A 373 14.88 12.44 8.41
C SER A 373 14.10 11.62 7.39
N VAL A 374 14.50 10.37 7.12
CA VAL A 374 13.59 9.42 6.44
C VAL A 374 12.37 9.24 7.35
N PRO A 375 11.15 9.51 6.88
CA PRO A 375 9.96 9.15 7.63
C PRO A 375 9.95 7.63 7.76
N ASP A 376 9.95 7.14 8.99
CA ASP A 376 9.80 5.69 9.26
C ASP A 376 8.53 5.12 8.60
N ASN A 377 7.55 5.99 8.31
CA ASN A 377 6.24 5.67 7.74
C ASN A 377 6.11 5.90 6.21
N LEU A 378 7.19 6.21 5.48
CA LEU A 378 7.10 6.35 4.02
C LEU A 378 6.63 5.04 3.38
N LYS A 379 5.37 5.02 2.92
CA LYS A 379 4.76 3.91 2.18
C LYS A 379 4.40 4.37 0.77
N ILE A 380 4.62 3.47 -0.18
CA ILE A 380 4.38 3.72 -1.59
C ILE A 380 3.40 2.67 -2.12
N VAL A 381 2.28 3.12 -2.67
CA VAL A 381 1.28 2.24 -3.27
C VAL A 381 1.07 2.54 -4.74
N VAL A 382 0.80 1.48 -5.51
CA VAL A 382 0.29 1.65 -6.87
C VAL A 382 -1.21 1.84 -6.73
N TYR A 383 -1.70 2.94 -7.25
CA TYR A 383 -3.09 3.35 -7.20
C TYR A 383 -3.65 3.31 -8.61
N ASN A 384 -4.72 2.54 -8.80
CA ASN A 384 -5.43 2.50 -10.07
C ASN A 384 -6.74 3.26 -9.88
N GLU A 385 -6.89 4.41 -10.53
CA GLU A 385 -8.15 5.17 -10.47
C GLU A 385 -9.34 4.27 -10.77
N SER A 386 -10.37 4.33 -9.92
CA SER A 386 -11.56 3.52 -10.13
C SER A 386 -12.86 4.27 -9.83
N LEU A 387 -13.94 3.77 -10.40
CA LEU A 387 -15.32 4.20 -10.13
C LEU A 387 -15.94 3.49 -8.92
N VAL A 388 -15.18 2.69 -8.17
CA VAL A 388 -15.69 1.88 -7.06
C VAL A 388 -16.19 2.77 -5.94
N SER A 389 -17.48 2.66 -5.62
CA SER A 389 -18.09 3.34 -4.48
C SER A 389 -17.73 2.67 -3.16
N ILE A 390 -17.44 3.49 -2.14
CA ILE A 390 -17.18 3.02 -0.76
C ILE A 390 -18.44 3.14 0.11
N LYS A 391 -19.49 3.81 -0.38
CA LYS A 391 -20.76 3.94 0.33
C LYS A 391 -21.56 2.63 0.25
N ASN A 392 -22.11 2.20 1.39
CA ASN A 392 -22.94 0.99 1.47
C ASN A 392 -24.15 1.12 0.55
N ALA A 393 -24.52 0.02 -0.13
CA ALA A 393 -25.74 -0.12 -0.95
C ALA A 393 -27.02 0.37 -0.24
N ASN A 394 -27.07 0.26 1.09
CA ASN A 394 -28.23 0.54 1.94
C ASN A 394 -28.35 1.99 2.44
N SER A 395 -27.43 2.90 2.10
CA SER A 395 -27.69 4.32 2.37
C SER A 395 -28.70 4.84 1.34
N GLU A 396 -29.81 5.45 1.79
CA GLU A 396 -30.85 6.04 0.92
C GLU A 396 -30.29 7.10 -0.06
N ALA A 397 -29.03 7.52 0.12
CA ALA A 397 -28.26 8.36 -0.78
C ALA A 397 -27.67 7.66 -2.03
N ASN A 398 -27.93 6.36 -2.24
CA ASN A 398 -27.44 5.61 -3.41
C ASN A 398 -28.25 5.76 -4.69
N ARG A 399 -29.24 6.65 -4.72
CA ARG A 399 -29.69 7.14 -6.02
C ARG A 399 -28.53 7.95 -6.59
N PRO A 400 -27.96 7.59 -7.75
CA PRO A 400 -27.13 8.55 -8.45
C PRO A 400 -28.04 9.76 -8.66
N ALA A 401 -27.66 10.90 -8.09
CA ALA A 401 -28.28 12.17 -8.43
C ALA A 401 -27.88 12.47 -9.87
N CYS A 402 -28.46 11.73 -10.82
CA CYS A 402 -28.50 12.10 -12.22
C CYS A 402 -29.64 13.12 -12.35
N GLU A 403 -29.48 14.27 -11.71
CA GLU A 403 -30.24 15.46 -12.09
C GLU A 403 -29.58 15.95 -13.38
N VAL A 404 -30.21 15.59 -14.51
CA VAL A 404 -29.84 16.08 -15.85
C VAL A 404 -30.55 17.41 -16.06
#